data_AF-A0A139Q1T4-F1
#
_entry.id   AF-A0A139Q1T4-F1
#
_cell.length_a   1.000
_cell.length_b   1.000
_cell.length_c   1.000
_cell.angle_alpha   90.00
_cell.angle_beta   90.00
_cell.angle_gamma   90.00
#
_symmetry.space_group_name_H-M   'P 1'
#
loop_
_entity.id
_entity.type
_entity.pdbx_description
1 polymer ?
#
loop_
_entity_poly.entity_id
_entity_poly.type
_entity_poly.pdbx_seq_one_letter_code
_entity_poly.pdbx_strand_id
1 'polypeptide(L)' 'MGYTEYDLIFLDGVQFLGEADQRVQEYWMQQFKENKKRSKLFIVYSDCLPEDLKNMAESVVEFFESGIVVQLKSSKG' A
#
# COMPACT_ATOMS: atom_id res chain seq x y z
N MET A 1 -3.81 -24.78 7.43
CA MET A 1 -4.13 -24.00 6.22
C MET A 1 -2.87 -23.23 5.88
N GLY A 2 -2.29 -23.49 4.70
CA GLY A 2 -0.93 -23.07 4.38
C GLY A 2 -0.77 -21.56 4.39
N TYR A 3 0.13 -21.07 5.24
CA TYR A 3 0.66 -19.72 5.07
C TYR A 3 1.47 -19.75 3.78
N THR A 4 1.02 -19.01 2.77
CA THR A 4 1.91 -18.65 1.68
C THR A 4 2.93 -17.67 2.27
N GLU A 5 4.10 -18.19 2.60
CA GLU A 5 5.24 -17.40 3.04
C GLU A 5 5.79 -16.63 1.84
N TYR A 6 5.27 -15.43 1.62
CA TYR A 6 5.83 -14.51 0.65
C TYR A 6 6.85 -13.61 1.34
N ASP A 7 8.04 -13.50 0.74
CA ASP A 7 9.07 -12.54 1.19
C ASP A 7 8.89 -11.15 0.59
N LEU A 8 8.19 -11.08 -0.55
CA LEU A 8 7.95 -9.87 -1.33
C LEU A 8 6.50 -9.81 -1.78
N ILE A 9 5.85 -8.67 -1.55
CA ILE A 9 4.47 -8.39 -1.92
C ILE A 9 4.46 -7.20 -2.87
N PHE A 10 3.90 -7.40 -4.06
CA PHE A 10 3.62 -6.36 -5.03
C PHE A 10 2.14 -5.98 -4.96
N LEU A 11 1.85 -4.69 -4.81
CA LEU A 11 0.49 -4.17 -4.85
C LEU A 11 0.40 -3.09 -5.91
N ASP A 12 -0.46 -3.32 -6.89
CA ASP A 12 -0.76 -2.38 -7.96
C ASP A 12 -2.11 -1.70 -7.73
N GLY A 13 -2.25 -0.47 -8.21
CA GLY A 13 -3.51 0.28 -8.14
C GLY A 13 -4.01 0.58 -6.72
N VAL A 14 -3.14 0.90 -5.75
CA VAL A 14 -3.59 1.10 -4.36
C VAL A 14 -4.54 2.29 -4.16
N GLN A 15 -4.62 3.22 -5.12
CA GLN A 15 -5.63 4.28 -5.13
C GLN A 15 -7.07 3.73 -5.09
N PHE A 16 -7.31 2.52 -5.61
CA PHE A 16 -8.64 1.90 -5.59
C PHE A 16 -9.04 1.40 -4.19
N LEU A 17 -8.11 1.26 -3.24
CA LEU A 17 -8.45 0.91 -1.86
C LEU A 17 -9.26 2.02 -1.18
N GLY A 18 -9.08 3.28 -1.57
CA GLY A 18 -9.86 4.41 -1.05
C GLY A 18 -11.33 4.34 -1.43
N GLU A 19 -11.65 3.69 -2.55
CA GLU A 19 -13.03 3.45 -3.00
C GLU A 19 -13.63 2.15 -2.44
N ALA A 20 -12.81 1.31 -1.81
CA ALA A 20 -13.25 0.07 -1.23
C ALA A 20 -13.99 0.28 0.11
N ASP A 21 -14.83 -0.68 0.45
CA ASP A 21 -15.51 -0.72 1.75
C ASP A 21 -14.51 -0.63 2.91
N GLN A 22 -14.91 0.03 4.00
CA GLN A 22 -14.05 0.24 5.18
C GLN A 22 -13.44 -1.07 5.70
N ARG A 23 -14.21 -2.17 5.69
CA ARG A 23 -13.73 -3.50 6.13
C ARG A 23 -12.58 -4.03 5.27
N VAL A 24 -12.57 -3.69 3.98
CA VAL A 24 -11.49 -4.06 3.05
C VAL A 24 -10.24 -3.27 3.38
N GLN A 25 -10.36 -1.96 3.62
CA GLN A 25 -9.24 -1.12 4.05
C GLN A 25 -8.65 -1.62 5.39
N GLU A 26 -9.50 -1.94 6.37
CA GLU A 26 -9.09 -2.48 7.67
C GLU A 26 -8.35 -3.82 7.54
N TYR A 27 -8.87 -4.73 6.71
CA TYR A 27 -8.23 -6.02 6.43
C TYR A 27 -6.83 -5.83 5.86
N TRP A 28 -6.67 -5.00 4.82
CA TRP A 28 -5.37 -4.73 4.23
C TRP A 28 -4.42 -4.05 5.22
N MET A 29 -4.92 -3.14 6.05
CA MET A 29 -4.09 -2.51 7.09
C MET A 29 -3.56 -3.53 8.11
N GLN A 30 -4.39 -4.50 8.49
CA GLN A 30 -3.93 -5.61 9.34
C GLN A 30 -2.85 -6.43 8.63
N GLN A 31 -3.05 -6.75 7.34
CA GLN A 31 -2.05 -7.48 6.55
C GLN A 31 -0.73 -6.71 6.45
N PHE A 32 -0.77 -5.40 6.21
CA PHE A 32 0.41 -4.54 6.18
C PHE A 32 1.19 -4.58 7.50
N LYS A 33 0.49 -4.41 8.62
CA LYS A 33 1.11 -4.44 9.96
C LYS A 33 1.74 -5.79 10.27
N GLU A 34 1.05 -6.89 9.98
CA GLU A 34 1.53 -8.24 10.26
C GLU A 34 2.76 -8.60 9.43
N ASN A 35 2.75 -8.26 8.14
CA ASN A 35 3.86 -8.55 7.23
C ASN A 35 5.07 -7.62 7.46
N LYS A 36 4.86 -6.34 7.81
CA LYS A 36 5.96 -5.43 8.19
C LYS A 36 6.68 -5.92 9.45
N LYS A 37 5.96 -6.46 10.45
CA LYS A 37 6.56 -7.09 11.64
C LYS A 37 7.41 -8.32 11.31
N ARG A 38 7.10 -9.00 10.22
CA ARG A 38 7.85 -10.17 9.71
C ARG A 38 8.96 -9.78 8.72
N SER A 39 9.27 -8.49 8.61
CA SER A 39 10.28 -7.95 7.68
C SER A 39 10.02 -8.32 6.22
N LYS A 40 8.76 -8.50 5.83
CA LYS A 40 8.39 -8.71 4.42
C LYS A 40 8.54 -7.41 3.64
N LEU A 41 9.02 -7.50 2.41
CA LEU A 41 9.20 -6.36 1.54
C LEU A 41 7.90 -6.05 0.79
N PHE A 42 7.56 -4.77 0.72
CA PHE A 42 6.42 -4.26 -0.03
C PHE A 42 6.89 -3.36 -1.16
N ILE A 43 6.35 -3.59 -2.36
CA ILE A 43 6.47 -2.67 -3.48
C ILE A 43 5.05 -2.28 -3.89
N VAL A 44 4.76 -1.00 -3.78
CA VAL A 44 3.42 -0.44 -3.95
C VAL A 44 3.42 0.53 -5.12
N TYR A 45 2.43 0.39 -6.01
CA TYR A 45 2.23 1.26 -7.17
C TYR A 45 0.89 2.00 -7.03
N SER A 46 0.94 3.28 -7.36
CA SER A 46 -0.20 4.19 -7.37
C SER A 46 -0.04 5.17 -8.52
N ASP A 47 -1.16 5.62 -9.08
CA ASP A 47 -1.18 6.69 -10.08
C ASP A 47 -0.99 8.09 -9.46
N CYS A 48 -1.05 8.19 -8.13
CA CYS A 48 -0.87 9.43 -7.38
C CYS A 48 0.04 9.27 -6.15
N LEU A 49 0.50 10.38 -5.58
CA LEU A 49 1.31 10.37 -4.36
C LEU A 49 0.47 9.93 -3.15
N PRO A 50 1.10 9.45 -2.05
CA PRO A 50 0.38 9.06 -0.84
C PRO A 50 -0.56 10.15 -0.30
N GLU A 51 -0.11 11.41 -0.30
CA GLU A 51 -0.90 12.58 0.14
C GLU A 51 -2.16 12.83 -0.73
N ASP A 52 -2.18 12.33 -1.96
CA ASP A 52 -3.30 12.49 -2.91
C ASP A 52 -4.29 11.31 -2.86
N LEU A 53 -4.06 10.30 -2.01
CA LEU A 53 -4.95 9.15 -1.87
C LEU A 53 -6.27 9.55 -1.21
N LYS A 54 -7.32 9.67 -2.02
CA LYS A 54 -8.66 10.06 -1.54
C LYS A 54 -9.31 8.92 -0.77
N ASN A 55 -10.07 9.28 0.29
CA ASN A 55 -10.88 8.35 1.08
C ASN A 55 -10.08 7.19 1.69
N MET A 56 -8.77 7.36 1.85
CA MET A 56 -7.90 6.39 2.49
C MET A 56 -7.81 6.68 3.99
N ALA A 57 -7.79 5.64 4.82
CA ALA A 57 -7.48 5.81 6.23
C ALA A 57 -6.08 6.43 6.42
N GLU A 58 -5.94 7.43 7.27
CA GLU A 58 -4.67 8.14 7.56
C GLU A 58 -3.53 7.15 7.88
N SER A 59 -3.81 6.14 8.72
CA SER A 59 -2.81 5.13 9.07
C SER A 59 -2.29 4.29 7.88
N VAL A 60 -3.06 4.16 6.81
CA VAL A 60 -2.63 3.48 5.57
C VAL A 60 -1.73 4.41 4.75
N VAL A 61 -2.07 5.70 4.68
CA VAL A 61 -1.23 6.73 4.05
C VAL A 61 0.13 6.81 4.76
N GLU A 62 0.12 6.94 6.09
CA GLU A 62 1.34 6.94 6.92
C GLU A 62 2.19 5.67 6.71
N PHE A 63 1.54 4.51 6.50
CA PHE A 63 2.25 3.28 6.19
C PHE A 63 3.03 3.37 4.88
N PHE A 64 2.41 3.89 3.82
CA PHE A 64 3.07 4.09 2.52
C PHE A 64 4.21 5.12 2.62
N GLU A 65 3.99 6.22 3.34
CA GLU A 65 4.99 7.28 3.55
C GLU A 65 6.16 6.85 4.42
N SER A 66 5.98 5.86 5.30
CA SER A 66 7.05 5.35 6.17
C SER A 66 8.19 4.62 5.42
N GLY A 67 8.01 4.36 4.13
CA GLY A 67 8.99 3.72 3.25
C GLY A 67 9.73 4.69 2.35
N ILE A 68 10.20 4.19 1.20
CA ILE A 68 10.75 5.02 0.13
C ILE A 68 9.62 5.35 -0.85
N VAL A 69 9.37 6.64 -1.07
CA VAL A 69 8.40 7.13 -2.05
C VAL A 69 9.15 7.66 -3.27
N VAL A 70 8.82 7.16 -4.46
CA VAL A 70 9.40 7.61 -5.73
C VAL A 70 8.29 7.99 -6.69
N GLN A 71 8.32 9.22 -7.18
CA GLN A 71 7.41 9.67 -8.23
C GLN A 71 8.03 9.41 -9.61
N LEU A 72 7.38 8.57 -10.42
CA LEU A 72 7.75 8.40 -11.81
C LEU A 72 7.18 9.57 -12.63
N LYS A 73 8.03 10.20 -13.44
CA LYS A 73 7.63 11.24 -14.37
C LYS A 73 7.73 10.71 -15.79
N SER A 74 6.78 11.11 -16.65
CA SER A 74 6.91 10.90 -18.08
C SER A 74 8.24 11.46 -18.57
N SER A 75 8.93 10.72 -19.42
CA SER A 75 10.15 11.20 -20.09
C SER A 75 9.86 12.30 -21.12
N LYS A 76 8.59 12.48 -21.47
CA LYS A 76 8.09 13.59 -22.30
C LYS A 76 7.35 14.55 -21.38
N GLY A 77 7.93 15.73 -21.20
CA GLY A 77 7.41 16.80 -20.33
C GLY A 77 6.05 17.33 -20.77
#